data_AF-W9HDJ7-F1
#
_entry.id   AF-W9HDJ7-F1
#
_cell.length_a   1.000
_cell.length_b   1.000
_cell.length_c   1.000
_cell.angle_alpha   90.00
_cell.angle_beta   90.00
_cell.angle_gamma   90.00
#
_symmetry.space_group_name_H-M   'P 1'
#
loop_
_entity.id
_entity.type
_entity.pdbx_description
1 polymer ?
#
loop_
_entity_poly.entity_id
_entity_poly.type
_entity_poly.pdbx_seq_one_letter_code
_entity_poly.pdbx_strand_id
1 'polypeptide(L)'
;MWVLSFQQEDARASVTATAAAVPAALAAILWSIRQHQKTTRQQERQRALDYATTQSGFYLENWRDGVGNAYSLLADGNKNRVTWISAARILVRCKQIESGITEPHHQAILERLKDEYRRPFSMVLGYENPGVTASFFYGAPADLPTDTAAILSIPDSFRRLALAEASVQIVWEFAHYPEDYQDLIRDTEFTPRHKGRMWYSYPDLCEWLIHIDKYRSDGRMLHTLPEERRPISNLYPEAPEMAAKRSNRMRYRIAQKRLESRRFRIQPRLLTGCGDL
;
A
#
# COMPACT_ATOMS: atom_id res chain seq x y z
N MET A 1 103.89 -16.18 3.71
CA MET A 1 103.03 -17.38 3.75
C MET A 1 101.73 -17.04 4.48
N TRP A 2 100.90 -16.13 3.95
CA TRP A 2 99.58 -15.73 4.54
C TRP A 2 98.79 -14.97 3.46
N VAL A 3 98.34 -15.63 2.37
CA VAL A 3 97.53 -14.96 1.31
C VAL A 3 96.34 -15.82 0.83
N LEU A 4 96.14 -17.04 1.33
CA LEU A 4 95.12 -17.96 0.77
C LEU A 4 93.85 -18.17 1.60
N SER A 5 93.64 -17.47 2.73
CA SER A 5 92.46 -17.71 3.59
C SER A 5 91.25 -16.81 3.33
N PHE A 6 91.34 -15.78 2.48
CA PHE A 6 90.27 -14.79 2.34
C PHE A 6 89.23 -15.11 1.25
N GLN A 7 89.49 -16.05 0.34
CA GLN A 7 88.55 -16.37 -0.75
C GLN A 7 87.47 -17.39 -0.40
N GLN A 8 87.49 -17.99 0.79
CA GLN A 8 86.59 -19.09 1.15
C GLN A 8 85.36 -18.65 1.97
N GLU A 9 85.35 -17.43 2.51
CA GLU A 9 84.20 -16.89 3.28
C GLU A 9 83.14 -16.22 2.38
N ASP A 10 83.54 -15.57 1.28
CA ASP A 10 82.61 -14.93 0.34
C ASP A 10 81.71 -15.93 -0.41
N ALA A 11 82.19 -17.15 -0.64
CA ALA A 11 81.43 -18.20 -1.31
C ALA A 11 80.28 -18.79 -0.45
N ARG A 12 80.35 -18.65 0.89
CA ARG A 12 79.27 -19.11 1.78
C ARG A 12 78.17 -18.06 1.97
N ALA A 13 78.51 -16.78 1.84
CA ALA A 13 77.54 -15.68 1.90
C ALA A 13 76.62 -15.61 0.67
N SER A 14 77.10 -16.01 -0.51
CA SER A 14 76.30 -16.02 -1.74
C SER A 14 75.29 -17.18 -1.79
N VAL A 15 75.64 -18.35 -1.24
CA VAL A 15 74.78 -19.55 -1.25
C VAL A 15 73.61 -19.42 -0.26
N THR A 16 73.81 -18.76 0.88
CA THR A 16 72.73 -18.53 1.87
C THR A 16 71.73 -17.47 1.42
N ALA A 17 72.17 -16.44 0.69
CA ALA A 17 71.30 -15.42 0.11
C ALA A 17 70.33 -15.99 -0.95
N THR A 18 70.79 -16.95 -1.76
CA THR A 18 69.94 -17.62 -2.76
C THR A 18 68.90 -18.57 -2.16
N ALA A 19 69.19 -19.19 -1.02
CA ALA A 19 68.27 -20.15 -0.38
C ALA A 19 67.01 -19.49 0.21
N ALA A 20 67.09 -18.23 0.66
CA ALA A 20 65.96 -17.50 1.22
C ALA A 20 65.08 -16.78 0.15
N ALA A 21 65.62 -16.51 -1.03
CA ALA A 21 64.90 -15.78 -2.08
C ALA A 21 63.75 -16.59 -2.72
N VAL A 22 63.95 -17.90 -2.90
CA VAL A 22 62.95 -18.82 -3.49
C VAL A 22 61.65 -18.91 -2.67
N PRO A 23 61.68 -19.18 -1.35
CA PRO A 23 60.44 -19.26 -0.56
C PRO A 23 59.71 -17.91 -0.48
N ALA A 24 60.43 -16.78 -0.45
CA ALA A 24 59.81 -15.45 -0.48
C ALA A 24 59.08 -15.19 -1.81
N ALA A 25 59.69 -15.55 -2.94
CA ALA A 25 59.06 -15.43 -4.26
C ALA A 25 57.81 -16.33 -4.39
N LEU A 26 57.87 -17.57 -3.92
CA LEU A 26 56.72 -18.48 -3.91
C LEU A 26 55.59 -17.96 -3.02
N ALA A 27 55.91 -17.42 -1.84
CA ALA A 27 54.92 -16.81 -0.95
C ALA A 27 54.23 -15.60 -1.60
N ALA A 28 54.98 -14.75 -2.31
CA ALA A 28 54.43 -13.62 -3.05
C ALA A 28 53.49 -14.06 -4.18
N ILE A 29 53.86 -15.10 -4.94
CA ILE A 29 53.02 -15.68 -6.00
C ILE A 29 51.72 -16.25 -5.41
N LEU A 30 51.81 -17.06 -4.35
CA LEU A 30 50.64 -17.64 -3.69
C LEU A 30 49.71 -16.56 -3.10
N TRP A 31 50.28 -15.51 -2.51
CA TRP A 31 49.53 -14.37 -2.01
C TRP A 31 48.80 -13.64 -3.15
N SER A 32 49.48 -13.39 -4.27
CA SER A 32 48.87 -12.76 -5.46
C SER A 32 47.72 -13.60 -6.03
N ILE A 33 47.89 -14.92 -6.16
CA ILE A 33 46.83 -15.84 -6.59
C ILE A 33 45.64 -15.77 -5.63
N ARG A 34 45.89 -15.77 -4.30
CA ARG A 34 44.82 -15.70 -3.29
C ARG A 34 44.08 -14.35 -3.34
N GLN A 35 44.77 -13.24 -3.56
CA GLN A 35 44.14 -11.94 -3.73
C GLN A 35 43.30 -11.90 -5.01
N HIS A 36 43.82 -12.39 -6.12
CA HIS A 36 43.10 -12.48 -7.39
C HIS A 36 41.84 -13.37 -7.29
N GLN A 37 41.92 -14.50 -6.58
CA GLN A 37 40.76 -15.35 -6.32
C GLN A 37 39.70 -14.63 -5.46
N LYS A 38 40.12 -13.84 -4.47
CA LYS A 38 39.19 -13.04 -3.66
C LYS A 38 38.49 -11.98 -4.50
N THR A 39 39.22 -11.24 -5.32
CA THR A 39 38.62 -10.19 -6.18
C THR A 39 37.70 -10.79 -7.23
N THR A 40 38.07 -11.92 -7.84
CA THR A 40 37.22 -12.63 -8.81
C THR A 40 35.91 -13.09 -8.17
N ARG A 41 35.98 -13.71 -6.99
CA ARG A 41 34.77 -14.13 -6.23
C ARG A 41 33.90 -12.93 -5.82
N GLN A 42 34.50 -11.80 -5.46
CA GLN A 42 33.74 -10.58 -5.16
C GLN A 42 33.06 -10.03 -6.41
N GLN A 43 33.75 -10.00 -7.56
CA GLN A 43 33.17 -9.57 -8.83
C GLN A 43 32.03 -10.48 -9.29
N GLU A 44 32.17 -11.79 -9.17
CA GLU A 44 31.11 -12.76 -9.50
C GLU A 44 29.89 -12.58 -8.60
N ARG A 45 30.10 -12.39 -7.28
CA ARG A 45 29.02 -12.07 -6.35
C ARG A 45 28.31 -10.78 -6.71
N GLN A 46 29.06 -9.72 -7.03
CA GLN A 46 28.47 -8.45 -7.41
C GLN A 46 27.65 -8.59 -8.69
N ARG A 47 28.19 -9.26 -9.73
CA ARG A 47 27.45 -9.53 -10.96
C ARG A 47 26.17 -10.34 -10.73
N ALA A 48 26.21 -11.31 -9.83
CA ALA A 48 25.02 -12.09 -9.48
C ALA A 48 23.96 -11.23 -8.77
N LEU A 49 24.38 -10.34 -7.86
CA LEU A 49 23.48 -9.38 -7.20
C LEU A 49 22.89 -8.38 -8.20
N ASP A 50 23.71 -7.82 -9.07
CA ASP A 50 23.28 -6.86 -10.10
C ASP A 50 22.29 -7.53 -11.07
N TYR A 51 22.55 -8.79 -11.45
CA TYR A 51 21.65 -9.58 -12.28
C TYR A 51 20.30 -9.85 -11.60
N ALA A 52 20.31 -10.30 -10.33
CA ALA A 52 19.10 -10.54 -9.56
C ALA A 52 18.25 -9.26 -9.38
N THR A 53 18.92 -8.13 -9.12
CA THR A 53 18.29 -6.81 -9.00
C THR A 53 17.63 -6.42 -10.32
N THR A 54 18.36 -6.52 -11.43
CA THR A 54 17.85 -6.18 -12.77
C THR A 54 16.66 -7.06 -13.14
N GLN A 55 16.74 -8.36 -12.90
CA GLN A 55 15.65 -9.30 -13.19
C GLN A 55 14.40 -9.01 -12.35
N SER A 56 14.57 -8.79 -11.04
CA SER A 56 13.48 -8.39 -10.15
C SER A 56 12.82 -7.09 -10.61
N GLY A 57 13.62 -6.10 -11.06
CA GLY A 57 13.14 -4.82 -11.60
C GLY A 57 12.29 -5.00 -12.86
N PHE A 58 12.73 -5.84 -13.79
CA PHE A 58 11.97 -6.19 -14.99
C PHE A 58 10.60 -6.81 -14.65
N TYR A 59 10.54 -7.73 -13.69
CA TYR A 59 9.25 -8.31 -13.26
C TYR A 59 8.32 -7.26 -12.63
N LEU A 60 8.86 -6.35 -11.83
CA LEU A 60 8.09 -5.26 -11.22
C LEU A 60 7.48 -4.32 -12.28
N GLU A 61 8.25 -3.95 -13.31
CA GLU A 61 7.76 -3.11 -14.41
C GLU A 61 6.65 -3.81 -15.20
N ASN A 62 6.85 -5.08 -15.58
CA ASN A 62 5.82 -5.85 -16.28
C ASN A 62 4.56 -6.03 -15.43
N TRP A 63 4.71 -6.24 -14.12
CA TRP A 63 3.58 -6.31 -13.20
C TRP A 63 2.79 -5.00 -13.21
N ARG A 64 3.49 -3.86 -13.06
CA ARG A 64 2.88 -2.52 -13.03
C ARG A 64 2.13 -2.24 -14.32
N ASP A 65 2.76 -2.49 -15.45
CA ASP A 65 2.18 -2.21 -16.76
C ASP A 65 0.99 -3.15 -17.05
N GLY A 66 1.07 -4.41 -16.63
CA GLY A 66 -0.04 -5.36 -16.70
C GLY A 66 -1.25 -4.94 -15.86
N VAL A 67 -1.04 -4.53 -14.61
CA VAL A 67 -2.12 -4.03 -13.74
C VAL A 67 -2.72 -2.75 -14.29
N GLY A 68 -1.88 -1.81 -14.75
CA GLY A 68 -2.34 -0.57 -15.40
C GLY A 68 -3.20 -0.85 -16.64
N ASN A 69 -2.79 -1.80 -17.48
CA ASN A 69 -3.59 -2.24 -18.64
C ASN A 69 -4.91 -2.87 -18.20
N ALA A 70 -4.90 -3.77 -17.21
CA ALA A 70 -6.13 -4.39 -16.70
C ALA A 70 -7.10 -3.33 -16.15
N TYR A 71 -6.60 -2.31 -15.45
CA TYR A 71 -7.41 -1.20 -14.97
C TYR A 71 -7.96 -0.36 -16.13
N SER A 72 -7.14 -0.02 -17.13
CA SER A 72 -7.58 0.76 -18.29
C SER A 72 -8.73 0.09 -19.06
N LEU A 73 -8.75 -1.24 -19.08
CA LEU A 73 -9.83 -2.02 -19.68
C LEU A 73 -11.14 -1.94 -18.89
N LEU A 74 -11.14 -1.52 -17.63
CA LEU A 74 -12.33 -1.48 -16.77
C LEU A 74 -12.71 -0.07 -16.32
N ALA A 75 -11.81 0.91 -16.47
CA ALA A 75 -11.94 2.26 -15.95
C ALA A 75 -13.14 3.05 -16.52
N ASP A 76 -13.61 2.69 -17.72
CA ASP A 76 -14.78 3.30 -18.36
C ASP A 76 -16.13 2.76 -17.83
N GLY A 77 -16.10 1.80 -16.90
CA GLY A 77 -17.32 1.16 -16.40
C GLY A 77 -18.03 0.33 -17.45
N ASN A 78 -17.30 -0.26 -18.42
CA ASN A 78 -17.93 -1.13 -19.40
C ASN A 78 -18.51 -2.40 -18.74
N LYS A 79 -19.59 -2.89 -19.36
CA LYS A 79 -20.31 -4.11 -18.97
C LYS A 79 -19.97 -5.27 -19.91
N ASN A 80 -18.87 -5.18 -20.66
CA ASN A 80 -18.55 -6.18 -21.66
C ASN A 80 -17.86 -7.39 -21.02
N ARG A 81 -18.52 -8.54 -21.07
CA ARG A 81 -18.02 -9.81 -20.53
C ARG A 81 -16.62 -10.18 -21.03
N VAL A 82 -16.31 -9.97 -22.31
CA VAL A 82 -15.00 -10.30 -22.89
C VAL A 82 -13.90 -9.40 -22.34
N THR A 83 -14.20 -8.11 -22.18
CA THR A 83 -13.28 -7.14 -21.57
C THR A 83 -12.97 -7.52 -20.13
N TRP A 84 -13.98 -7.85 -19.33
CA TRP A 84 -13.80 -8.32 -17.94
C TRP A 84 -12.98 -9.61 -17.85
N ILE A 85 -13.25 -10.60 -18.71
CA ILE A 85 -12.44 -11.83 -18.76
C ILE A 85 -10.98 -11.53 -19.13
N SER A 86 -10.76 -10.59 -20.05
CA SER A 86 -9.41 -10.20 -20.48
C SER A 86 -8.65 -9.51 -19.36
N ALA A 87 -9.28 -8.55 -18.67
CA ALA A 87 -8.71 -7.88 -17.51
C ALA A 87 -8.38 -8.88 -16.38
N ALA A 88 -9.31 -9.78 -16.05
CA ALA A 88 -9.08 -10.83 -15.05
C ALA A 88 -7.90 -11.74 -15.41
N ARG A 89 -7.77 -12.15 -16.69
CA ARG A 89 -6.62 -12.95 -17.14
C ARG A 89 -5.29 -12.21 -17.00
N ILE A 90 -5.27 -10.90 -17.26
CA ILE A 90 -4.07 -10.08 -17.06
C ILE A 90 -3.72 -10.06 -15.57
N LEU A 91 -4.68 -9.82 -14.68
CA LEU A 91 -4.45 -9.84 -13.23
C LEU A 91 -3.92 -11.19 -12.73
N VAL A 92 -4.46 -12.31 -13.22
CA VAL A 92 -3.94 -13.66 -12.91
C VAL A 92 -2.47 -13.81 -13.33
N ARG A 93 -2.09 -13.31 -14.51
CA ARG A 93 -0.70 -13.32 -14.97
C ARG A 93 0.19 -12.41 -14.13
N CYS A 94 -0.28 -11.22 -13.75
CA CYS A 94 0.43 -10.35 -12.83
C CYS A 94 0.71 -11.06 -11.50
N LYS A 95 -0.28 -11.75 -10.92
CA LYS A 95 -0.11 -12.56 -9.70
C LYS A 95 0.95 -13.65 -9.86
N GLN A 96 1.09 -14.25 -11.04
CA GLN A 96 2.18 -15.21 -11.32
C GLN A 96 3.55 -14.52 -11.39
N ILE A 97 3.62 -13.35 -12.04
CA ILE A 97 4.83 -12.53 -12.16
C ILE A 97 5.35 -12.06 -10.79
N GLU A 98 4.46 -11.82 -9.82
CA GLU A 98 4.85 -11.40 -8.45
C GLU A 98 5.90 -12.32 -7.82
N SER A 99 5.84 -13.62 -8.09
CA SER A 99 6.81 -14.60 -7.56
C SER A 99 8.26 -14.35 -8.04
N GLY A 100 8.45 -13.62 -9.14
CA GLY A 100 9.76 -13.23 -9.66
C GLY A 100 10.35 -11.97 -9.02
N ILE A 101 9.57 -11.23 -8.22
CA ILE A 101 10.00 -9.99 -7.57
C ILE A 101 10.63 -10.35 -6.21
N THR A 102 11.91 -10.70 -6.24
CA THR A 102 12.63 -11.22 -5.06
C THR A 102 13.40 -10.17 -4.28
N GLU A 103 13.77 -9.07 -4.92
CA GLU A 103 14.59 -8.02 -4.29
C GLU A 103 13.77 -7.22 -3.25
N PRO A 104 14.22 -7.09 -1.99
CA PRO A 104 13.42 -6.47 -0.92
C PRO A 104 12.92 -5.05 -1.23
N HIS A 105 13.76 -4.22 -1.88
CA HIS A 105 13.36 -2.88 -2.28
C HIS A 105 12.24 -2.89 -3.33
N HIS A 106 12.26 -3.85 -4.26
CA HIS A 106 11.21 -4.00 -5.27
C HIS A 106 9.91 -4.56 -4.67
N GLN A 107 10.00 -5.44 -3.66
CA GLN A 107 8.83 -5.91 -2.93
C GLN A 107 8.12 -4.78 -2.18
N ALA A 108 8.88 -3.87 -1.55
CA ALA A 108 8.30 -2.69 -0.92
C ALA A 108 7.59 -1.78 -1.94
N ILE A 109 8.16 -1.61 -3.14
CA ILE A 109 7.52 -0.85 -4.22
C ILE A 109 6.26 -1.58 -4.71
N LEU A 110 6.30 -2.90 -4.85
CA LEU A 110 5.15 -3.72 -5.24
C LEU A 110 3.97 -3.53 -4.29
N GLU A 111 4.19 -3.61 -2.98
CA GLU A 111 3.11 -3.44 -1.99
C GLU A 111 2.51 -2.03 -2.03
N ARG A 112 3.34 -0.99 -2.17
CA ARG A 112 2.86 0.39 -2.41
C ARG A 112 1.98 0.47 -3.66
N LEU A 113 2.38 -0.18 -4.76
CA LEU A 113 1.60 -0.18 -6.00
C LEU A 113 0.29 -0.95 -5.85
N LYS A 114 0.27 -2.09 -5.14
CA LYS A 114 -0.97 -2.81 -4.83
C LYS A 114 -1.95 -1.91 -4.08
N ASP A 115 -1.49 -1.18 -3.07
CA ASP A 115 -2.30 -0.19 -2.36
C ASP A 115 -2.85 0.90 -3.27
N GLU A 116 -2.00 1.42 -4.17
CA GLU A 116 -2.37 2.44 -5.15
C GLU A 116 -3.50 1.97 -6.09
N TYR A 117 -3.49 0.69 -6.50
CA TYR A 117 -4.48 0.13 -7.43
C TYR A 117 -5.72 -0.48 -6.76
N ARG A 118 -5.66 -0.90 -5.49
CA ARG A 118 -6.81 -1.50 -4.77
C ARG A 118 -8.05 -0.60 -4.82
N ARG A 119 -7.89 0.69 -4.53
CA ARG A 119 -9.02 1.66 -4.55
C ARG A 119 -9.62 1.86 -5.95
N PRO A 120 -8.85 2.12 -7.01
CA PRO A 120 -9.39 2.17 -8.37
C PRO A 120 -10.20 0.92 -8.76
N PHE A 121 -9.70 -0.29 -8.44
CA PHE A 121 -10.46 -1.52 -8.71
C PHE A 121 -11.69 -1.68 -7.81
N SER A 122 -11.66 -1.21 -6.56
CA SER A 122 -12.85 -1.21 -5.71
C SER A 122 -13.94 -0.29 -6.25
N MET A 123 -13.57 0.86 -6.83
CA MET A 123 -14.50 1.77 -7.50
C MET A 123 -15.16 1.15 -8.74
N VAL A 124 -14.41 0.36 -9.52
CA VAL A 124 -14.94 -0.43 -10.65
C VAL A 124 -16.02 -1.40 -10.18
N LEU A 125 -15.87 -1.97 -8.97
CA LEU A 125 -16.84 -2.87 -8.35
C LEU A 125 -18.00 -2.16 -7.65
N GLY A 126 -18.03 -0.82 -7.65
CA GLY A 126 -19.11 -0.03 -7.07
C GLY A 126 -18.83 0.59 -5.70
N TYR A 127 -17.63 0.44 -5.15
CA TYR A 127 -17.26 1.16 -3.92
C TYR A 127 -17.32 2.68 -4.17
N GLU A 128 -18.14 3.39 -3.41
CA GLU A 128 -18.42 4.84 -3.57
C GLU A 128 -19.04 5.23 -4.94
N ASN A 129 -19.42 4.27 -5.79
CA ASN A 129 -19.99 4.52 -7.11
C ASN A 129 -21.45 4.03 -7.19
N PRO A 130 -22.45 4.92 -7.02
CA PRO A 130 -23.86 4.54 -7.05
C PRO A 130 -24.35 4.07 -8.44
N GLY A 131 -23.56 4.29 -9.50
CA GLY A 131 -23.89 3.85 -10.85
C GLY A 131 -23.67 2.34 -11.08
N VAL A 132 -22.92 1.67 -10.21
CA VAL A 132 -22.67 0.23 -10.29
C VAL A 132 -23.69 -0.49 -9.41
N THR A 133 -24.85 -0.82 -10.00
CA THR A 133 -25.93 -1.58 -9.35
C THR A 133 -25.80 -3.07 -9.63
N ALA A 134 -26.60 -3.93 -8.99
CA ALA A 134 -26.59 -5.37 -9.28
C ALA A 134 -26.83 -5.68 -10.78
N SER A 135 -27.65 -4.86 -11.45
CA SER A 135 -27.95 -4.94 -12.88
C SER A 135 -26.72 -4.73 -13.78
N PHE A 136 -25.70 -4.01 -13.29
CA PHE A 136 -24.41 -3.88 -13.98
C PHE A 136 -23.77 -5.24 -14.27
N PHE A 137 -23.74 -6.14 -13.29
CA PHE A 137 -23.09 -7.45 -13.41
C PHE A 137 -23.85 -8.41 -14.32
N TYR A 138 -25.15 -8.17 -14.52
CA TYR A 138 -25.95 -8.87 -15.52
C TYR A 138 -25.77 -8.32 -16.95
N GLY A 139 -24.96 -7.26 -17.13
CA GLY A 139 -24.81 -6.58 -18.42
C GLY A 139 -26.04 -5.78 -18.82
N ALA A 140 -26.93 -5.47 -17.88
CA ALA A 140 -28.21 -4.80 -18.11
C ALA A 140 -28.11 -3.28 -17.81
N PRO A 141 -29.08 -2.47 -18.27
CA PRO A 141 -29.23 -1.07 -17.85
C PRO A 141 -29.26 -0.91 -16.31
N ALA A 142 -28.68 0.17 -15.80
CA ALA A 142 -28.44 0.35 -14.36
C ALA A 142 -29.71 0.64 -13.55
N ASP A 143 -30.75 1.13 -14.22
CA ASP A 143 -32.07 1.50 -13.71
C ASP A 143 -33.02 0.31 -13.53
N LEU A 144 -32.66 -0.87 -14.05
CA LEU A 144 -33.50 -2.06 -13.91
C LEU A 144 -33.40 -2.66 -12.50
N PRO A 145 -34.53 -3.17 -11.95
CA PRO A 145 -34.51 -4.03 -10.78
C PRO A 145 -33.68 -5.29 -11.03
N THR A 146 -33.01 -5.80 -9.99
CA THR A 146 -32.12 -6.97 -10.07
C THR A 146 -32.78 -8.18 -10.72
N ASP A 147 -34.01 -8.51 -10.34
CA ASP A 147 -34.71 -9.68 -10.88
C ASP A 147 -35.01 -9.54 -12.37
N THR A 148 -35.34 -8.32 -12.82
CA THR A 148 -35.56 -8.03 -14.25
C THR A 148 -34.26 -8.14 -15.03
N ALA A 149 -33.16 -7.59 -14.50
CA ALA A 149 -31.84 -7.73 -15.11
C ALA A 149 -31.38 -9.19 -15.19
N ALA A 150 -31.65 -9.98 -14.15
CA ALA A 150 -31.37 -11.41 -14.13
C ALA A 150 -32.16 -12.15 -15.22
N ILE A 151 -33.47 -11.89 -15.36
CA ILE A 151 -34.30 -12.49 -16.42
C ILE A 151 -33.78 -12.12 -17.82
N LEU A 152 -33.42 -10.86 -18.06
CA LEU A 152 -32.86 -10.40 -19.33
C LEU A 152 -31.49 -11.00 -19.65
N SER A 153 -30.77 -11.48 -18.63
CA SER A 153 -29.48 -12.15 -18.80
C SER A 153 -29.61 -13.63 -19.15
N ILE A 154 -30.81 -14.22 -19.01
CA ILE A 154 -31.08 -15.61 -19.38
C ILE A 154 -30.92 -15.73 -20.90
N PRO A 155 -30.05 -16.65 -21.37
CA PRO A 155 -29.58 -16.63 -22.75
C PRO A 155 -30.68 -17.04 -23.73
N ASP A 156 -30.98 -16.15 -24.68
CA ASP A 156 -31.48 -16.55 -25.99
C ASP A 156 -30.28 -16.71 -26.92
N SER A 157 -29.71 -17.93 -26.89
CA SER A 157 -28.69 -18.54 -27.78
C SER A 157 -27.37 -17.80 -28.14
N PHE A 158 -27.25 -16.46 -28.10
CA PHE A 158 -26.07 -15.74 -28.58
C PHE A 158 -25.60 -14.52 -27.76
N ARG A 159 -26.31 -14.12 -26.69
CA ARG A 159 -25.92 -12.97 -25.85
C ARG A 159 -25.68 -13.36 -24.39
N ARG A 160 -24.45 -13.77 -24.07
CA ARG A 160 -23.98 -13.84 -22.67
C ARG A 160 -23.65 -12.41 -22.19
N LEU A 161 -24.70 -11.66 -21.84
CA LEU A 161 -24.57 -10.28 -21.35
C LEU A 161 -24.00 -10.23 -19.93
N ALA A 162 -24.35 -11.21 -19.09
CA ALA A 162 -23.83 -11.30 -17.73
C ALA A 162 -22.31 -11.45 -17.70
N LEU A 163 -21.67 -10.69 -16.81
CA LEU A 163 -20.25 -10.83 -16.52
C LEU A 163 -19.99 -12.23 -15.96
N ALA A 164 -18.80 -12.78 -16.26
CA ALA A 164 -18.43 -14.07 -15.71
C ALA A 164 -18.08 -13.92 -14.23
N GLU A 165 -18.73 -14.69 -13.35
CA GLU A 165 -18.49 -14.67 -11.91
C GLU A 165 -17.00 -14.78 -11.57
N ALA A 166 -16.29 -15.74 -12.17
CA ALA A 166 -14.85 -15.90 -11.99
C ALA A 166 -14.04 -14.64 -12.35
N SER A 167 -14.45 -13.88 -13.38
CA SER A 167 -13.77 -12.63 -13.72
C SER A 167 -14.02 -11.54 -12.68
N VAL A 168 -15.24 -11.46 -12.15
CA VAL A 168 -15.60 -10.53 -11.08
C VAL A 168 -14.86 -10.89 -9.80
N GLN A 169 -14.77 -12.17 -9.45
CA GLN A 169 -14.03 -12.67 -8.30
C GLN A 169 -12.56 -12.25 -8.34
N ILE A 170 -11.86 -12.43 -9.47
CA ILE A 170 -10.45 -12.04 -9.58
C ILE A 170 -10.26 -10.52 -9.38
N VAL A 171 -11.15 -9.71 -9.94
CA VAL A 171 -11.11 -8.24 -9.75
C VAL A 171 -11.40 -7.90 -8.29
N TRP A 172 -12.36 -8.60 -7.66
CA TRP A 172 -12.69 -8.45 -6.24
C TRP A 172 -11.52 -8.82 -5.33
N GLU A 173 -10.87 -9.97 -5.55
CA GLU A 173 -9.68 -10.39 -4.80
C GLU A 173 -8.56 -9.36 -4.91
N PHE A 174 -8.33 -8.80 -6.10
CA PHE A 174 -7.30 -7.78 -6.31
C PHE A 174 -7.66 -6.44 -5.63
N ALA A 175 -8.93 -6.08 -5.59
CA ALA A 175 -9.42 -4.85 -4.96
C ALA A 175 -9.36 -4.88 -3.42
N HIS A 176 -9.22 -6.06 -2.82
CA HIS A 176 -9.23 -6.23 -1.37
C HIS A 176 -7.83 -6.55 -0.82
N TYR A 177 -7.65 -6.29 0.47
CA TYR A 177 -6.50 -6.82 1.20
C TYR A 177 -6.70 -8.32 1.44
N PRO A 178 -5.65 -9.15 1.25
CA PRO A 178 -5.77 -10.56 1.59
C PRO A 178 -5.99 -10.74 3.10
N GLU A 179 -6.60 -11.84 3.50
CA GLU A 179 -6.98 -12.08 4.90
C GLU A 179 -5.78 -12.11 5.86
N ASP A 180 -4.62 -12.51 5.35
CA ASP A 180 -3.34 -12.58 6.06
C ASP A 180 -2.53 -11.27 5.98
N TYR A 181 -3.08 -10.20 5.40
CA TYR A 181 -2.39 -8.93 5.28
C TYR A 181 -2.06 -8.34 6.65
N GLN A 182 -0.77 -8.18 6.93
CA GLN A 182 -0.27 -7.46 8.09
C GLN A 182 -0.26 -5.97 7.78
N ASP A 183 -1.27 -5.26 8.27
CA ASP A 183 -1.31 -3.81 8.19
C ASP A 183 -0.16 -3.21 9.02
N LEU A 184 0.79 -2.61 8.30
CA LEU A 184 2.01 -2.01 8.85
C LEU A 184 1.73 -0.84 9.82
N ILE A 185 0.50 -0.33 9.84
CA ILE A 185 0.09 0.79 10.69
C ILE A 185 -0.50 0.30 12.02
N ARG A 186 -0.84 -0.99 12.16
CA ARG A 186 -1.54 -1.53 13.35
C ARG A 186 -0.82 -1.27 14.67
N ASP A 187 0.51 -1.23 14.67
CA ASP A 187 1.29 -1.04 15.89
C ASP A 187 1.53 0.43 16.25
N THR A 188 0.91 1.36 15.52
CA THR A 188 1.04 2.81 15.78
C THR A 188 -0.10 3.32 16.65
N GLU A 189 -0.07 2.98 17.94
CA GLU A 189 -1.00 3.56 18.89
C GLU A 189 -0.64 5.00 19.26
N PHE A 190 -1.66 5.84 19.42
CA PHE A 190 -1.46 7.19 19.92
C PHE A 190 -0.98 7.16 21.38
N THR A 191 0.29 7.56 21.60
CA THR A 191 0.83 7.72 22.95
C THR A 191 0.00 8.72 23.78
N PRO A 192 -0.02 8.61 25.13
CA PRO A 192 -0.70 9.58 25.99
C PRO A 192 -0.28 11.03 25.72
N ARG A 193 1.00 11.24 25.39
CA ARG A 193 1.54 12.57 25.02
C ARG A 193 0.92 13.10 23.72
N HIS A 194 0.72 12.25 22.71
CA HIS A 194 0.04 12.63 21.47
C HIS A 194 -1.42 13.00 21.74
N LYS A 195 -2.13 12.15 22.51
CA LYS A 195 -3.53 12.39 22.89
C LYS A 195 -3.67 13.73 23.63
N GLY A 196 -2.81 14.00 24.63
CA GLY A 196 -2.80 15.26 25.37
C GLY A 196 -2.59 16.52 24.50
N ARG A 197 -1.77 16.44 23.45
CA ARG A 197 -1.61 17.55 22.49
C ARG A 197 -2.82 17.71 21.57
N MET A 198 -3.41 16.60 21.10
CA MET A 198 -4.59 16.64 20.24
C MET A 198 -5.80 17.26 20.93
N TRP A 199 -5.93 17.11 22.24
CA TRP A 199 -7.04 17.71 23.01
C TRP A 199 -7.18 19.21 22.76
N TYR A 200 -6.07 19.92 22.57
CA TYR A 200 -6.09 21.36 22.31
C TYR A 200 -6.18 21.70 20.83
N SER A 201 -5.44 20.99 19.97
CA SER A 201 -5.30 21.31 18.55
C SER A 201 -6.37 20.69 17.63
N TYR A 202 -6.90 19.51 17.99
CA TYR A 202 -7.80 18.69 17.17
C TYR A 202 -8.92 18.06 18.03
N PRO A 203 -9.85 18.87 18.57
CA PRO A 203 -10.86 18.39 19.51
C PRO A 203 -11.78 17.31 18.94
N ASP A 204 -12.17 17.41 17.67
CA ASP A 204 -13.07 16.44 17.03
C ASP A 204 -12.38 15.07 16.84
N LEU A 205 -11.07 15.06 16.55
CA LEU A 205 -10.27 13.85 16.50
C LEU A 205 -10.16 13.18 17.88
N CYS A 206 -10.02 13.98 18.95
CA CYS A 206 -10.05 13.46 20.32
C CYS A 206 -11.41 12.86 20.69
N GLU A 207 -12.51 13.51 20.30
CA GLU A 207 -13.86 12.96 20.52
C GLU A 207 -14.03 11.62 19.80
N TRP A 208 -13.55 11.52 18.56
CA TRP A 208 -13.52 10.26 17.82
C TRP A 208 -12.66 9.19 18.51
N LEU A 209 -11.45 9.53 18.99
CA LEU A 209 -10.58 8.60 19.73
C LEU A 209 -11.28 8.05 20.99
N ILE A 210 -11.88 8.92 21.80
CA ILE A 210 -12.65 8.51 22.99
C ILE A 210 -13.82 7.60 22.59
N HIS A 211 -14.47 7.92 21.47
CA HIS A 211 -15.59 7.14 20.97
C HIS A 211 -15.15 5.73 20.55
N ILE A 212 -14.07 5.58 19.78
CA ILE A 212 -13.58 4.25 19.35
C ILE A 212 -13.00 3.42 20.51
N ASP A 213 -12.50 4.08 21.57
CA ASP A 213 -12.05 3.39 22.78
C ASP A 213 -13.21 2.85 23.63
N LYS A 214 -14.40 3.44 23.50
CA LYS A 214 -15.60 3.05 24.26
C LYS A 214 -16.53 2.13 23.48
N TYR A 215 -16.61 2.31 22.17
CA TYR A 215 -17.59 1.64 21.32
C TYR A 215 -16.92 0.93 20.15
N ARG A 216 -17.40 -0.26 19.84
CA ARG A 216 -17.09 -0.96 18.58
C ARG A 216 -18.33 -0.92 17.69
N SER A 217 -18.16 -0.50 16.44
CA SER A 217 -19.23 -0.57 15.45
C SER A 217 -19.15 -1.87 14.66
N ASP A 218 -20.28 -2.54 14.45
CA ASP A 218 -20.40 -3.76 13.65
C ASP A 218 -21.36 -3.57 12.46
N GLY A 219 -21.11 -2.57 11.63
CA GLY A 219 -21.81 -2.43 10.35
C GLY A 219 -23.30 -2.07 10.45
N ARG A 220 -23.86 -1.86 11.65
CA ARG A 220 -25.16 -1.22 11.93
C ARG A 220 -25.42 -0.93 13.41
N MET A 221 -24.73 -1.60 14.34
CA MET A 221 -24.90 -1.37 15.78
C MET A 221 -23.63 -0.83 16.43
N LEU A 222 -23.81 -0.20 17.58
CA LEU A 222 -22.75 0.31 18.45
C LEU A 222 -22.74 -0.53 19.72
N HIS A 223 -21.68 -1.32 19.90
CA HIS A 223 -21.49 -2.16 21.07
C HIS A 223 -20.56 -1.46 22.05
N THR A 224 -20.97 -1.37 23.31
CA THR A 224 -20.09 -0.90 24.38
C THR A 224 -19.02 -1.95 24.65
N LEU A 225 -17.75 -1.55 24.65
CA LEU A 225 -16.66 -2.45 24.99
C LEU A 225 -16.68 -2.82 26.49
N PRO A 226 -16.33 -4.07 26.86
CA PRO A 226 -16.19 -4.48 28.26
C PRO A 226 -15.23 -3.57 29.03
N GLU A 227 -15.53 -3.32 30.30
CA GLU A 227 -14.85 -2.32 31.12
C GLU A 227 -13.35 -2.60 31.31
N GLU A 228 -12.94 -3.87 31.27
CA GLU A 228 -11.54 -4.32 31.37
C GLU A 228 -10.64 -3.84 30.23
N ARG A 229 -11.20 -3.38 29.10
CA ARG A 229 -10.42 -2.89 27.95
C ARG A 229 -10.32 -1.37 27.87
N ARG A 230 -10.78 -0.61 28.86
CA ARG A 230 -10.76 0.88 28.82
C ARG A 230 -9.42 1.43 29.29
N PRO A 231 -8.50 1.86 28.40
CA PRO A 231 -7.13 2.19 28.80
C PRO A 231 -6.98 3.65 29.27
N ILE A 232 -7.97 4.53 29.07
CA ILE A 232 -7.73 5.99 29.02
C ILE A 232 -8.54 6.80 30.02
N SER A 233 -9.73 6.36 30.43
CA SER A 233 -10.57 7.16 31.33
C SER A 233 -9.88 7.46 32.66
N ASN A 234 -8.91 6.63 33.07
CA ASN A 234 -8.20 6.77 34.33
C ASN A 234 -6.92 7.63 34.22
N LEU A 235 -6.41 7.91 33.01
CA LEU A 235 -5.19 8.71 32.81
C LEU A 235 -5.44 10.22 32.81
N TYR A 236 -6.69 10.66 32.61
CA TYR A 236 -7.07 12.06 32.61
C TYR A 236 -8.46 12.26 33.25
N PRO A 237 -8.56 12.27 34.59
CA PRO A 237 -9.85 12.37 35.29
C PRO A 237 -10.61 13.68 35.00
N GLU A 238 -9.94 14.74 34.57
CA GLU A 238 -10.54 16.04 34.22
C GLU A 238 -11.06 16.11 32.76
N ALA A 239 -10.71 15.14 31.92
CA ALA A 239 -11.08 15.13 30.50
C ALA A 239 -12.61 15.17 30.24
N PRO A 240 -13.47 14.45 31.01
CA PRO A 240 -14.91 14.48 30.81
C PRO A 240 -15.53 15.86 31.07
N GLU A 241 -15.04 16.56 32.10
CA GLU A 241 -15.55 17.88 32.48
C GLU A 241 -15.16 18.93 31.43
N MET A 242 -13.93 18.87 30.92
CA MET A 242 -13.47 19.76 29.85
C MET A 242 -14.17 19.48 28.51
N ALA A 243 -14.42 18.21 28.18
CA ALA A 243 -15.21 17.83 26.99
C ALA A 243 -16.66 18.33 27.09
N ALA A 244 -17.30 18.19 28.25
CA ALA A 244 -18.66 18.69 28.49
C ALA A 244 -18.75 20.22 28.34
N LYS A 245 -17.80 20.97 28.92
CA LYS A 245 -17.72 22.43 28.77
C LYS A 245 -17.55 22.85 27.31
N ARG A 246 -16.75 22.12 26.51
CA ARG A 246 -16.54 22.42 25.07
C ARG A 246 -17.70 21.99 24.18
N SER A 247 -18.32 20.82 24.40
CA SER A 247 -19.50 20.37 23.67
C SER A 247 -20.65 21.36 23.81
N ASN A 248 -20.86 21.90 25.02
CA ASN A 248 -21.81 22.99 25.25
C ASN A 248 -21.46 24.26 24.47
N ARG A 249 -20.16 24.62 24.39
CA ARG A 249 -19.69 25.78 23.60
C ARG A 249 -19.87 25.59 22.09
N MET A 250 -19.70 24.36 21.59
CA MET A 250 -19.89 24.02 20.17
C MET A 250 -21.37 23.99 19.78
N ARG A 251 -22.22 23.38 20.62
CA ARG A 251 -23.69 23.44 20.47
C ARG A 251 -24.19 24.88 20.46
N TYR A 252 -23.61 25.73 21.30
CA TYR A 252 -23.92 27.17 21.31
C TYR A 252 -23.52 27.85 20.00
N ARG A 253 -22.32 27.57 19.45
CA ARG A 253 -21.90 28.09 18.13
C ARG A 253 -22.78 27.62 16.98
N ILE A 254 -23.18 26.35 16.96
CA ILE A 254 -24.09 25.82 15.93
C ILE A 254 -25.47 26.48 16.04
N ALA A 255 -25.98 26.63 17.27
CA ALA A 255 -27.22 27.35 17.52
C ALA A 255 -27.15 28.82 17.07
N GLN A 256 -26.05 29.52 17.34
CA GLN A 256 -25.82 30.88 16.85
C GLN A 256 -25.81 30.95 15.32
N LYS A 257 -25.04 30.09 14.63
CA LYS A 257 -25.03 30.05 13.16
C LYS A 257 -26.42 29.79 12.57
N ARG A 258 -27.23 28.93 13.20
CA ARG A 258 -28.62 28.69 12.79
C ARG A 258 -29.52 29.91 12.99
N LEU A 259 -29.34 30.66 14.08
CA LEU A 259 -30.06 31.91 14.33
C LEU A 259 -29.66 33.01 13.33
N GLU A 260 -28.37 33.15 13.03
CA GLU A 260 -27.86 34.08 12.01
C GLU A 260 -28.41 33.73 10.61
N SER A 261 -28.36 32.45 10.23
CA SER A 261 -28.92 31.97 8.96
C SER A 261 -30.43 32.25 8.82
N ARG A 262 -31.17 32.24 9.94
CA ARG A 262 -32.60 32.61 9.95
C ARG A 262 -32.81 34.12 9.84
N ARG A 263 -31.96 34.96 10.45
CA ARG A 263 -32.03 36.43 10.31
C ARG A 263 -31.87 36.89 8.87
N PHE A 264 -30.96 36.27 8.11
CA PHE A 264 -30.77 36.60 6.68
C PHE A 264 -31.91 36.15 5.77
N ARG A 265 -32.75 35.20 6.21
CA ARG A 265 -33.91 34.72 5.45
C ARG A 265 -35.16 35.59 5.66
N ILE A 266 -35.13 36.49 6.63
CA ILE A 266 -36.19 37.49 6.90
C ILE A 266 -35.64 38.87 6.55
N GLN A 267 -35.16 39.05 5.31
CA GLN A 267 -35.28 40.38 4.72
C GLN A 267 -36.65 40.43 4.06
N PRO A 268 -37.54 41.36 4.47
CA PRO A 268 -38.79 41.54 3.76
C PRO A 268 -38.42 41.83 2.31
N ARG A 269 -39.03 41.09 1.36
CA ARG A 269 -39.19 41.55 -0.01
C ARG A 269 -39.91 42.89 0.09
N LEU A 270 -39.14 43.97 0.26
CA LEU A 270 -39.63 45.31 0.03
C LEU A 270 -40.02 45.31 -1.43
N LEU A 271 -41.34 45.30 -1.60
CA LEU A 271 -42.04 45.38 -2.86
C LEU A 271 -41.42 46.51 -3.67
N THR A 272 -40.61 46.18 -4.66
CA THR A 272 -40.42 47.04 -5.83
C THR A 272 -41.73 47.01 -6.59
N GLY A 273 -42.67 47.83 -6.13
CA GLY A 273 -43.77 48.32 -6.92
C GLY A 273 -43.30 49.41 -7.88
N CYS A 274 -44.12 49.62 -8.91
CA CYS A 274 -44.04 50.64 -9.98
C CYS A 274 -42.90 50.46 -10.97
N GLY A 275 -43.09 50.54 -12.29
CA GLY A 275 -44.24 50.84 -13.17
C GLY A 275 -43.80 50.36 -14.56
N ASP A 276 -44.47 50.49 -15.69
CA ASP A 276 -45.68 51.16 -16.18
C ASP A 276 -45.92 50.49 -17.56
N LEU A 277 -47.18 50.25 -17.93
CA LEU A 277 -47.84 50.75 -19.17
C LEU A 277 -47.10 50.50 -20.49
#